data_AF-A0A6N6RZL4-F1
#
_entry.id   AF-A0A6N6RZL4-F1
#
_cell.length_a   1.000
_cell.length_b   1.000
_cell.length_c   1.000
_cell.angle_alpha   90.00
_cell.angle_beta   90.00
_cell.angle_gamma   90.00
#
_symmetry.space_group_name_H-M   'P 1'
#
loop_
_entity.id
_entity.type
_entity.pdbx_description
1 polymer ?
#
loop_
_entity_poly.entity_id
_entity_poly.type
_entity_poly.pdbx_seq_one_letter_code
_entity_poly.pdbx_strand_id
1 'polypeptide(L)'
;MTYFDWIDYRGGILTEITDALDINDSSDAAKSEISDLASHIEFSNAVILVADAFVLTYYSNIKEARHRSGARRIHEIFTTYSRMYPNRNLTFVIMLTKSDTVDSRWKSDNYAPLIERGMEVFNQMVSLCKQNPTWEGGIVPVSAVGEGNVTRIVTPTGDMIHPFKSEDKIVGFPAPLNAEHVLFYCLGQTLKQMKGEAHKSIKQREKELSEVLKKAGLVNKIWSLITRKPDAESIARAILEEKNKDYEILSQFEPHIEPLLTKALERVRRIA
;
A
#
# COMPACT_ATOMS: atom_id res chain seq x y z
N MET A 1 1.16 -20.96 3.15
CA MET A 1 2.52 -20.41 2.97
C MET A 1 2.32 -18.98 2.49
N THR A 2 2.56 -17.98 3.34
CA THR A 2 2.37 -16.56 2.98
C THR A 2 3.63 -16.12 2.25
N TYR A 3 3.58 -16.08 0.91
CA TYR A 3 4.68 -15.57 0.11
C TYR A 3 4.71 -14.04 0.23
N PHE A 4 5.82 -13.50 0.72
CA PHE A 4 6.13 -12.07 0.61
C PHE A 4 6.93 -11.88 -0.67
N ASP A 5 6.30 -11.27 -1.67
CA ASP A 5 6.98 -10.86 -2.90
C ASP A 5 7.19 -9.34 -2.87
N TRP A 6 8.38 -8.89 -3.26
CA TRP A 6 8.74 -7.47 -3.30
C TRP A 6 9.00 -7.07 -4.75
N ILE A 7 8.16 -6.18 -5.26
CA ILE A 7 8.24 -5.70 -6.63
C ILE A 7 8.60 -4.21 -6.58
N ASP A 8 9.80 -3.87 -7.04
CA ASP A 8 10.30 -2.50 -7.10
C ASP A 8 10.10 -1.90 -8.49
N TYR A 9 9.58 -0.67 -8.53
CA TYR A 9 9.36 0.09 -9.76
C TYR A 9 10.14 1.40 -9.69
N ARG A 10 11.04 1.61 -10.67
CA ARG A 10 11.80 2.86 -10.77
C ARG A 10 10.85 4.02 -11.11
N GLY A 11 10.95 5.13 -10.38
CA GLY A 11 10.13 6.33 -10.63
C GLY A 11 10.23 6.93 -12.04
N GLY A 12 11.28 6.64 -12.80
CA GLY A 12 11.40 7.03 -14.23
C GLY A 12 10.33 6.37 -15.12
N ILE A 13 9.90 5.17 -14.76
CA ILE A 13 8.88 4.40 -15.49
C ILE A 13 7.53 5.11 -15.43
N LEU A 14 7.15 5.70 -14.27
CA LEU A 14 5.91 6.51 -14.16
C LEU A 14 5.93 7.79 -15.01
N THR A 15 7.12 8.21 -15.50
CA THR A 15 7.28 9.38 -16.36
C THR A 15 7.19 8.95 -17.83
N GLU A 16 7.90 7.89 -18.20
CA GLU A 16 7.86 7.29 -19.54
C GLU A 16 6.47 6.71 -19.89
N ILE A 17 5.80 6.07 -18.94
CA ILE A 17 4.43 5.53 -19.05
C ILE A 17 3.41 6.59 -19.47
N THR A 18 3.50 7.80 -18.92
CA THR A 18 2.55 8.87 -19.20
C THR A 18 2.95 9.73 -20.39
N ASP A 19 4.25 9.98 -20.58
CA ASP A 19 4.72 10.77 -21.71
C ASP A 19 4.51 10.00 -23.04
N ALA A 20 4.55 8.67 -23.00
CA ALA A 20 4.17 7.78 -24.10
C ALA A 20 2.64 7.65 -24.33
N LEU A 21 1.80 8.13 -23.40
CA LEU A 21 0.35 8.23 -23.59
C LEU A 21 -0.08 9.60 -24.15
N ASP A 22 0.69 10.66 -23.89
CA ASP A 22 0.48 12.00 -24.45
C ASP A 22 1.07 12.16 -25.86
N ILE A 23 2.04 11.32 -26.23
CA ILE A 23 2.56 11.19 -27.60
C ILE A 23 1.94 9.91 -28.16
N ASN A 24 1.37 9.91 -29.37
CA ASN A 24 0.77 8.73 -30.04
C ASN A 24 1.76 7.57 -30.33
N ASP A 25 2.90 7.52 -29.63
CA ASP A 25 4.01 6.60 -29.81
C ASP A 25 4.25 5.79 -28.52
N SER A 26 3.19 5.15 -28.03
CA SER A 26 3.30 4.18 -26.94
C SER A 26 3.89 2.88 -27.48
N SER A 27 5.18 2.68 -27.24
CA SER A 27 5.82 1.38 -27.46
C SER A 27 5.04 0.29 -26.73
N ASP A 28 4.90 -0.89 -27.33
CA ASP A 28 4.19 -2.02 -26.72
C ASP A 28 4.79 -2.42 -25.35
N ALA A 29 6.08 -2.13 -25.15
CA ALA A 29 6.76 -2.30 -23.87
C ALA A 29 6.17 -1.41 -22.76
N ALA A 30 5.90 -0.14 -23.03
CA ALA A 30 5.29 0.77 -22.04
C ALA A 30 3.87 0.34 -21.67
N LYS A 31 3.06 -0.13 -22.65
CA LYS A 31 1.72 -0.67 -22.38
C LYS A 31 1.76 -1.95 -21.54
N SER A 32 2.70 -2.86 -21.85
CA SER A 32 2.90 -4.08 -21.07
C SER A 32 3.27 -3.76 -19.63
N GLU A 33 4.22 -2.86 -19.40
CA GLU A 33 4.65 -2.50 -18.05
C GLU A 33 3.55 -1.80 -17.23
N ILE A 34 2.69 -0.99 -17.85
CA ILE A 34 1.50 -0.41 -17.19
C ILE A 34 0.54 -1.51 -16.76
N SER A 35 0.27 -2.47 -17.66
CA SER A 35 -0.58 -3.61 -17.37
C SER A 35 0.00 -4.44 -16.22
N ASP A 36 1.32 -4.66 -16.21
CA ASP A 36 2.00 -5.41 -15.16
C ASP A 36 1.95 -4.66 -13.82
N LEU A 37 2.16 -3.35 -13.81
CA LEU A 37 2.02 -2.52 -12.60
C LEU A 37 0.58 -2.57 -12.05
N ALA A 38 -0.42 -2.44 -12.92
CA ALA A 38 -1.82 -2.53 -12.51
C ALA A 38 -2.15 -3.91 -11.92
N SER A 39 -1.64 -4.98 -12.55
CA SER A 39 -1.80 -6.36 -12.10
C SER A 39 -1.12 -6.58 -10.73
N HIS A 40 0.08 -6.05 -10.52
CA HIS A 40 0.76 -6.16 -9.23
C HIS A 40 0.07 -5.36 -8.13
N ILE A 41 -0.46 -4.16 -8.42
CA ILE A 41 -1.29 -3.41 -7.46
C ILE A 41 -2.55 -4.22 -7.12
N GLU A 42 -3.14 -4.92 -8.10
CA GLU A 42 -4.28 -5.82 -7.88
C GLU A 42 -3.96 -6.96 -6.91
N PHE A 43 -2.83 -7.64 -7.10
CA PHE A 43 -2.45 -8.76 -6.24
C PHE A 43 -1.87 -8.34 -4.89
N SER A 44 -1.51 -7.08 -4.72
CA SER A 44 -0.90 -6.56 -3.49
C SER A 44 -1.94 -6.33 -2.37
N ASN A 45 -1.61 -6.76 -1.15
CA ASN A 45 -2.35 -6.36 0.05
C ASN A 45 -1.84 -5.04 0.66
N ALA A 46 -0.59 -4.69 0.35
CA ALA A 46 0.05 -3.47 0.80
C ALA A 46 0.86 -2.82 -0.33
N VAL A 47 0.82 -1.49 -0.45
CA VAL A 47 1.63 -0.73 -1.42
C VAL A 47 2.39 0.39 -0.71
N ILE A 48 3.70 0.47 -0.92
CA ILE A 48 4.54 1.53 -0.35
C ILE A 48 4.85 2.56 -1.44
N LEU A 49 4.43 3.79 -1.21
CA LEU A 49 4.65 4.94 -2.08
C LEU A 49 5.89 5.68 -1.61
N VAL A 50 6.99 5.54 -2.34
CA VAL A 50 8.27 6.17 -2.00
C VAL A 50 8.32 7.58 -2.58
N ALA A 51 8.50 8.59 -1.73
CA ALA A 51 8.62 9.99 -2.13
C ALA A 51 9.86 10.64 -1.50
N ASP A 52 10.58 11.47 -2.25
CA ASP A 52 11.74 12.21 -1.72
C ASP A 52 11.27 13.43 -0.91
N ALA A 53 11.47 13.41 0.41
CA ALA A 53 11.02 14.46 1.33
C ALA A 53 11.56 15.86 0.97
N PHE A 54 12.75 15.91 0.37
CA PHE A 54 13.32 17.19 -0.04
C PHE A 54 12.58 17.79 -1.23
N VAL A 55 12.16 16.97 -2.20
CA VAL A 55 11.38 17.46 -3.35
C VAL A 55 10.07 18.10 -2.85
N LEU A 56 9.43 17.52 -1.84
CA LEU A 56 8.20 18.06 -1.26
C LEU A 56 8.38 19.42 -0.56
N THR A 57 9.57 19.65 0.00
CA THR A 57 9.86 20.79 0.87
C THR A 57 10.63 21.91 0.16
N TYR A 58 11.35 21.59 -0.92
CA TYR A 58 12.11 22.54 -1.72
C TYR A 58 11.21 23.56 -2.41
N TYR A 59 10.11 23.10 -3.01
CA TYR A 59 9.16 23.96 -3.69
C TYR A 59 8.15 24.53 -2.69
N SER A 60 8.10 25.85 -2.54
CA SER A 60 7.11 26.54 -1.71
C SER A 60 5.69 26.39 -2.27
N ASN A 61 5.55 26.47 -3.60
CA ASN A 61 4.28 26.27 -4.28
C ASN A 61 3.86 24.79 -4.27
N ILE A 62 2.69 24.52 -3.69
CA ILE A 62 2.16 23.16 -3.56
C ILE A 62 1.88 22.48 -4.91
N LYS A 63 1.45 23.24 -5.92
CA LYS A 63 1.17 22.68 -7.27
C LYS A 63 2.45 22.17 -7.91
N GLU A 64 3.55 22.89 -7.74
CA GLU A 64 4.85 22.49 -8.24
C GLU A 64 5.38 21.28 -7.46
N ALA A 65 5.32 21.30 -6.12
CA ALA A 65 5.67 20.15 -5.30
C ALA A 65 4.89 18.89 -5.70
N ARG A 66 3.58 19.00 -5.98
CA ARG A 66 2.73 17.89 -6.45
C ARG A 66 3.12 17.37 -7.83
N HIS A 67 3.47 18.27 -8.75
CA HIS A 67 3.92 17.89 -10.08
C HIS A 67 5.26 17.16 -10.01
N ARG A 68 6.24 17.72 -9.28
CA ARG A 68 7.61 17.22 -9.18
C ARG A 68 7.74 15.94 -8.36
N SER A 69 6.85 15.71 -7.40
CA SER A 69 6.81 14.48 -6.60
C SER A 69 6.08 13.31 -7.29
N GLY A 70 5.43 13.54 -8.44
CA GLY A 70 4.61 12.52 -9.10
C GLY A 70 3.28 12.22 -8.41
N ALA A 71 2.90 12.99 -7.39
CA ALA A 71 1.69 12.75 -6.58
C ALA A 71 0.39 12.73 -7.40
N ARG A 72 0.30 13.55 -8.45
CA ARG A 72 -0.85 13.53 -9.38
C ARG A 72 -0.96 12.20 -10.13
N ARG A 73 0.16 11.66 -10.60
CA ARG A 73 0.18 10.41 -11.38
C ARG A 73 -0.17 9.21 -10.51
N ILE A 74 0.36 9.17 -9.30
CA ILE A 74 -0.01 8.16 -8.31
C ILE A 74 -1.53 8.19 -8.06
N HIS A 75 -2.13 9.39 -7.94
CA HIS A 75 -3.57 9.51 -7.81
C HIS A 75 -4.36 8.94 -8.99
N GLU A 76 -3.92 9.19 -10.23
CA GLU A 76 -4.57 8.68 -11.44
C GLU A 76 -4.56 7.13 -11.49
N ILE A 77 -3.43 6.50 -11.14
CA ILE A 77 -3.29 5.03 -11.06
C ILE A 77 -4.26 4.45 -10.02
N PHE A 78 -4.23 4.96 -8.80
CA PHE A 78 -5.05 4.43 -7.71
C PHE A 78 -6.55 4.71 -7.89
N THR A 79 -6.91 5.80 -8.56
CA THR A 79 -8.32 6.08 -8.91
C THR A 79 -8.84 5.05 -9.91
N THR A 80 -8.01 4.63 -10.88
CA THR A 80 -8.37 3.58 -11.83
C THR A 80 -8.54 2.25 -11.09
N TYR A 81 -7.59 1.93 -10.21
CA TYR A 81 -7.66 0.75 -9.35
C TYR A 81 -8.92 0.71 -8.47
N SER A 82 -9.24 1.80 -7.75
CA SER A 82 -10.42 1.85 -6.87
C SER A 82 -11.73 1.67 -7.62
N ARG A 83 -11.80 2.09 -8.90
CA ARG A 83 -12.98 1.89 -9.75
C ARG A 83 -13.13 0.45 -10.22
N MET A 84 -12.02 -0.21 -10.57
CA MET A 84 -12.03 -1.61 -11.01
C MET A 84 -12.28 -2.57 -9.83
N TYR A 85 -11.79 -2.23 -8.63
CA TYR A 85 -11.84 -3.09 -7.45
C TYR A 85 -12.40 -2.36 -6.21
N PRO A 86 -13.67 -1.90 -6.24
CA PRO A 86 -14.23 -0.99 -5.23
C PRO A 86 -14.35 -1.57 -3.81
N ASN A 87 -14.26 -2.89 -3.67
CA ASN A 87 -14.38 -3.58 -2.38
C ASN A 87 -13.07 -4.25 -1.94
N ARG A 88 -11.96 -4.02 -2.64
CA ARG A 88 -10.69 -4.65 -2.29
C ARG A 88 -10.05 -3.90 -1.13
N ASN A 89 -9.65 -4.66 -0.11
CA ASN A 89 -8.84 -4.14 0.97
C ASN A 89 -7.45 -3.79 0.46
N LEU A 90 -6.98 -2.61 0.82
CA LEU A 90 -5.65 -2.15 0.47
C LEU A 90 -5.05 -1.41 1.65
N THR A 91 -3.84 -1.77 2.03
CA THR A 91 -3.01 -0.95 2.91
C THR A 91 -2.04 -0.15 2.05
N PHE A 92 -1.85 1.14 2.31
CA PHE A 92 -0.75 1.86 1.69
C PHE A 92 -0.01 2.77 2.66
N VAL A 93 1.27 2.99 2.39
CA VAL A 93 2.11 3.89 3.18
C VAL A 93 2.83 4.85 2.26
N ILE A 94 2.68 6.15 2.50
CA ILE A 94 3.50 7.18 1.89
C ILE A 94 4.79 7.29 2.72
N MET A 95 5.88 6.77 2.15
CA MET A 95 7.19 6.75 2.76
C MET A 95 8.00 7.96 2.28
N LEU A 96 8.17 8.95 3.15
CA LEU A 96 8.93 10.17 2.85
C LEU A 96 10.43 9.90 3.10
N THR A 97 11.14 9.50 2.06
CA THR A 97 12.57 9.17 2.10
C THR A 97 13.47 10.40 2.19
N LYS A 98 14.70 10.17 2.65
CA LYS A 98 15.73 11.21 2.81
C LYS A 98 15.28 12.35 3.74
N SER A 99 14.43 12.02 4.72
CA SER A 99 13.90 12.98 5.68
C SER A 99 14.99 13.59 6.57
N ASP A 100 16.16 12.97 6.63
CA ASP A 100 17.39 13.48 7.24
C ASP A 100 18.04 14.64 6.46
N THR A 101 17.69 14.84 5.18
CA THR A 101 18.31 15.89 4.34
C THR A 101 17.54 17.21 4.32
N VAL A 102 16.33 17.27 4.90
CA VAL A 102 15.50 18.49 4.90
C VAL A 102 15.94 19.48 5.99
N ASP A 103 15.53 20.74 5.86
CA ASP A 103 15.80 21.77 6.86
C ASP A 103 15.22 21.41 8.24
N SER A 104 15.85 21.90 9.31
CA SER A 104 15.46 21.63 10.70
C SER A 104 13.99 21.96 11.02
N ARG A 105 13.41 22.98 10.38
CA ARG A 105 11.98 23.32 10.53
C ARG A 105 11.04 22.15 10.24
N TRP A 106 11.39 21.32 9.25
CA TRP A 106 10.58 20.17 8.82
C TRP A 106 10.74 18.95 9.73
N LYS A 107 11.77 18.95 10.59
CA LYS A 107 12.08 17.89 11.55
C LYS A 107 11.50 18.14 12.94
N SER A 108 11.04 19.37 13.18
CA SER A 108 10.42 19.77 14.45
C SER A 108 9.21 18.90 14.80
N ASP A 109 8.95 18.74 16.09
CA ASP A 109 7.86 17.92 16.64
C ASP A 109 7.76 16.53 15.98
N ASN A 110 8.90 15.82 15.93
CA ASN A 110 8.99 14.50 15.31
C ASN A 110 8.47 14.51 13.86
N TYR A 111 8.93 15.47 13.05
CA TYR A 111 8.57 15.67 11.65
C TYR A 111 7.10 16.00 11.37
N ALA A 112 6.33 16.49 12.35
CA ALA A 112 4.93 16.85 12.12
C ALA A 112 4.72 17.80 10.91
N PRO A 113 5.52 18.87 10.71
CA PRO A 113 5.35 19.75 9.55
C PRO A 113 5.64 19.06 8.22
N LEU A 114 6.61 18.15 8.18
CA LEU A 114 6.91 17.37 6.97
C LEU A 114 5.76 16.42 6.62
N ILE A 115 5.19 15.78 7.63
CA ILE A 115 4.01 14.91 7.46
C ILE A 115 2.83 15.73 6.91
N GLU A 116 2.55 16.90 7.48
CA GLU A 116 1.49 17.79 6.99
C GLU A 116 1.74 18.21 5.53
N ARG A 117 2.98 18.57 5.19
CA ARG A 117 3.36 18.88 3.81
C ARG A 117 3.16 17.71 2.87
N GLY A 118 3.52 16.49 3.29
CA GLY A 118 3.26 15.27 2.54
C GLY A 118 1.77 15.04 2.30
N MET A 119 0.94 15.21 3.34
CA MET A 119 -0.52 15.10 3.25
C MET A 119 -1.12 16.15 2.28
N GLU A 120 -0.56 17.36 2.25
CA GLU A 120 -0.98 18.43 1.33
C GLU A 120 -0.61 18.11 -0.14
N VAL A 121 0.61 17.61 -0.36
CA VAL A 121 1.12 17.23 -1.68
C VAL A 121 0.29 16.09 -2.25
N PHE A 122 0.07 15.05 -1.44
CA PHE A 122 -0.68 13.85 -1.78
C PHE A 122 -2.18 13.93 -1.42
N ASN A 123 -2.74 15.14 -1.28
CA ASN A 123 -4.11 15.34 -0.80
C ASN A 123 -5.18 14.57 -1.59
N GLN A 124 -4.98 14.38 -2.90
CA GLN A 124 -5.88 13.60 -3.74
C GLN A 124 -5.86 12.11 -3.39
N MET A 125 -4.67 11.55 -3.13
CA MET A 125 -4.52 10.18 -2.62
C MET A 125 -5.09 10.02 -1.22
N VAL A 126 -4.83 10.99 -0.34
CA VAL A 126 -5.41 11.04 1.01
C VAL A 126 -6.94 11.05 0.93
N SER A 127 -7.51 11.87 0.05
CA SER A 127 -8.97 11.95 -0.15
C SER A 127 -9.53 10.64 -0.71
N LEU A 128 -8.84 10.03 -1.68
CA LEU A 128 -9.23 8.73 -2.23
C LEU A 128 -9.24 7.65 -1.15
N CYS A 129 -8.23 7.59 -0.28
CA CYS A 129 -8.21 6.68 0.86
C CYS A 129 -9.43 6.86 1.76
N LYS A 130 -9.76 8.11 2.13
CA LYS A 130 -10.90 8.41 3.01
C LYS A 130 -12.25 8.05 2.40
N GLN A 131 -12.35 8.08 1.07
CA GLN A 131 -13.55 7.69 0.33
C GLN A 131 -13.71 6.17 0.21
N ASN A 132 -12.64 5.40 0.37
CA ASN A 132 -12.65 3.94 0.30
C ASN A 132 -12.52 3.34 1.71
N PRO A 133 -13.63 2.91 2.36
CA PRO A 133 -13.61 2.48 3.76
C PRO A 133 -12.83 1.18 4.02
N THR A 134 -12.49 0.44 2.96
CA THR A 134 -11.64 -0.76 3.00
C THR A 134 -10.15 -0.43 2.91
N TRP A 135 -9.79 0.82 2.69
CA TRP A 135 -8.41 1.25 2.51
C TRP A 135 -7.85 1.83 3.81
N GLU A 136 -6.60 1.53 4.07
CA GLU A 136 -5.90 1.95 5.28
C GLU A 136 -4.58 2.60 4.88
N GLY A 137 -4.50 3.92 5.11
CA GLY A 137 -3.37 4.74 4.70
C GLY A 137 -2.50 5.16 5.88
N GLY A 138 -1.19 5.21 5.66
CA GLY A 138 -0.22 5.79 6.58
C GLY A 138 0.75 6.73 5.87
N ILE A 139 1.38 7.63 6.61
CA ILE A 139 2.50 8.45 6.14
C ILE A 139 3.60 8.45 7.19
N VAL A 140 4.84 8.28 6.74
CA VAL A 140 5.99 8.18 7.65
C VAL A 140 7.27 8.74 7.03
N PRO A 141 7.96 9.66 7.73
CA PRO A 141 9.31 10.10 7.41
C PRO A 141 10.33 9.01 7.71
N VAL A 142 11.18 8.70 6.74
CA VAL A 142 12.24 7.69 6.88
C VAL A 142 13.58 8.20 6.38
N SER A 143 14.64 7.56 6.87
CA SER A 143 15.99 7.71 6.34
C SER A 143 16.72 6.38 6.34
N ALA A 144 17.52 6.12 5.30
CA ALA A 144 18.44 4.99 5.27
C ALA A 144 19.79 5.29 5.95
N VAL A 145 20.16 6.58 6.05
CA VAL A 145 21.49 7.02 6.52
C VAL A 145 21.41 7.62 7.92
N GLY A 146 20.27 8.21 8.28
CA GLY A 146 20.02 8.78 9.60
C GLY A 146 20.43 10.24 9.73
N GLU A 147 19.90 10.88 10.77
CA GLU A 147 20.18 12.28 11.09
C GLU A 147 21.66 12.55 11.32
N GLY A 148 22.18 13.63 10.72
CA GLY A 148 23.57 14.06 10.88
C GLY A 148 24.60 13.25 10.09
N ASN A 149 24.19 12.17 9.40
CA ASN A 149 25.10 11.28 8.66
C ASN A 149 25.15 11.56 7.16
N VAL A 150 24.37 12.53 6.67
CA VAL A 150 24.37 12.98 5.28
C VAL A 150 24.51 14.51 5.22
N THR A 151 25.26 14.97 4.23
CA THR A 151 25.30 16.38 3.83
C THR A 151 24.76 16.50 2.41
N ARG A 152 23.73 17.33 2.22
CA ARG A 152 23.17 17.63 0.91
C ARG A 152 23.75 18.94 0.37
N ILE A 153 24.22 18.91 -0.87
CA ILE A 153 24.63 20.09 -1.63
C ILE A 153 23.60 20.32 -2.72
N VAL A 154 23.05 21.53 -2.81
CA VAL A 154 22.04 21.92 -3.80
C VAL A 154 22.63 22.99 -4.70
N THR A 155 22.74 22.68 -5.98
CA THR A 155 23.30 23.58 -6.98
C THR A 155 22.18 24.00 -7.94
N PRO A 156 21.79 25.28 -7.99
CA PRO A 156 20.87 25.79 -9.01
C PRO A 156 21.45 25.59 -10.40
N THR A 157 20.64 25.16 -11.35
CA THR A 157 21.08 24.83 -12.73
C THR A 157 20.68 25.90 -13.75
N GLY A 158 19.74 26.77 -13.41
CA GLY A 158 19.13 27.73 -14.34
C GLY A 158 18.12 27.12 -15.32
N ASP A 159 17.90 25.80 -15.30
CA ASP A 159 16.92 25.10 -16.12
C ASP A 159 15.51 25.16 -15.49
N MET A 160 14.48 25.49 -16.25
CA MET A 160 13.10 25.47 -15.76
C MET A 160 12.60 24.04 -15.50
N ILE A 161 13.13 23.04 -16.21
CA ILE A 161 12.73 21.64 -16.06
C ILE A 161 13.45 21.01 -14.88
N HIS A 162 14.76 21.19 -14.72
CA HIS A 162 15.51 20.67 -13.58
C HIS A 162 16.17 21.80 -12.79
N PRO A 163 15.42 22.60 -12.01
CA PRO A 163 15.90 23.88 -11.45
C PRO A 163 17.05 23.74 -10.45
N PHE A 164 17.33 22.53 -9.97
CA PHE A 164 18.46 22.24 -9.13
C PHE A 164 19.02 20.85 -9.41
N LYS A 165 20.30 20.69 -9.10
CA LYS A 165 20.95 19.39 -8.90
C LYS A 165 21.23 19.24 -7.41
N SER A 166 20.83 18.12 -6.82
CA SER A 166 21.16 17.80 -5.43
C SER A 166 22.12 16.62 -5.37
N GLU A 167 23.20 16.76 -4.60
CA GLU A 167 24.17 15.70 -4.35
C GLU A 167 24.18 15.38 -2.85
N ASP A 168 23.96 14.11 -2.53
CA ASP A 168 24.00 13.59 -1.16
C ASP A 168 25.37 12.97 -0.90
N LYS A 169 26.09 13.50 0.09
CA LYS A 169 27.34 12.92 0.57
C LYS A 169 27.13 12.30 1.94
N ILE A 170 27.31 10.98 2.04
CA ILE A 170 27.33 10.28 3.33
C ILE A 170 28.62 10.69 4.05
N VAL A 171 28.48 11.27 5.24
CA VAL A 171 29.58 11.78 6.07
C VAL A 171 29.72 11.03 7.40
N GLY A 172 28.77 10.16 7.73
CA GLY A 172 28.77 9.33 8.93
C GLY A 172 28.35 7.89 8.66
N PHE A 173 28.38 7.05 9.70
CA PHE A 173 27.91 5.67 9.61
C PHE A 173 26.37 5.64 9.52
N PRO A 174 25.78 4.81 8.64
CA PRO A 174 24.33 4.71 8.52
C PRO A 174 23.65 4.34 9.85
N ALA A 175 22.65 5.12 10.22
CA ALA A 175 21.75 4.89 11.35
C ALA A 175 20.30 5.06 10.87
N PRO A 176 19.71 4.04 10.21
CA PRO A 176 18.38 4.13 9.61
C PRO A 176 17.32 4.59 10.60
N LEU A 177 16.32 5.31 10.09
CA LEU A 177 15.22 5.86 10.86
C LEU A 177 13.88 5.42 10.27
N ASN A 178 13.03 4.86 11.13
CA ASN A 178 11.61 4.61 10.93
C ASN A 178 11.24 3.63 9.78
N ALA A 179 12.21 3.07 9.05
CA ALA A 179 11.95 2.16 7.94
C ALA A 179 11.25 0.88 8.40
N GLU A 180 11.60 0.38 9.59
CA GLU A 180 10.97 -0.75 10.25
C GLU A 180 9.49 -0.50 10.56
N HIS A 181 9.13 0.75 10.89
CA HIS A 181 7.74 1.11 11.20
C HIS A 181 6.85 1.07 9.95
N VAL A 182 7.39 1.30 8.74
CA VAL A 182 6.67 1.09 7.47
C VAL A 182 6.28 -0.38 7.35
N LEU A 183 7.26 -1.28 7.51
CA LEU A 183 7.04 -2.72 7.38
C LEU A 183 6.06 -3.24 8.42
N PHE A 184 6.20 -2.80 9.68
CA PHE A 184 5.28 -3.15 10.75
C PHE A 184 3.86 -2.66 10.43
N TYR A 185 3.70 -1.43 9.95
CA TYR A 185 2.37 -0.95 9.59
C TYR A 185 1.73 -1.78 8.47
N CYS A 186 2.47 -2.00 7.37
CA CYS A 186 2.00 -2.79 6.25
C CYS A 186 1.60 -4.21 6.69
N LEU A 187 2.49 -4.91 7.39
CA LEU A 187 2.25 -6.27 7.84
C LEU A 187 1.07 -6.35 8.81
N GLY A 188 1.08 -5.51 9.85
CA GLY A 188 0.07 -5.54 10.91
C GLY A 188 -1.31 -5.21 10.36
N GLN A 189 -1.41 -4.21 9.48
CA GLN A 189 -2.69 -3.77 8.94
C GLN A 189 -3.24 -4.78 7.93
N THR A 190 -2.38 -5.35 7.07
CA THR A 190 -2.77 -6.44 6.16
C THR A 190 -3.27 -7.66 6.93
N LEU A 191 -2.53 -8.12 7.95
CA LEU A 191 -2.96 -9.26 8.77
C LEU A 191 -4.30 -8.99 9.48
N LYS A 192 -4.48 -7.78 9.99
CA LYS A 192 -5.74 -7.34 10.60
C LYS A 192 -6.91 -7.38 9.61
N GLN A 193 -6.72 -6.87 8.40
CA GLN A 193 -7.71 -6.90 7.33
C GLN A 193 -8.05 -8.34 6.90
N MET A 194 -7.03 -9.17 6.62
CA MET A 194 -7.19 -10.58 6.24
C MET A 194 -7.96 -11.38 7.29
N LYS A 195 -7.66 -11.16 8.58
CA LYS A 195 -8.41 -11.79 9.68
C LYS A 195 -9.88 -11.36 9.67
N GLY A 196 -10.15 -10.07 9.51
CA GLY A 196 -11.51 -9.53 9.44
C GLY A 196 -12.31 -10.11 8.28
N GLU A 197 -11.69 -10.29 7.11
CA GLU A 197 -12.29 -10.94 5.95
C GLU A 197 -12.56 -12.43 6.17
N ALA A 198 -11.57 -13.16 6.70
CA ALA A 198 -11.70 -14.59 6.99
C ALA A 198 -12.88 -14.84 7.95
N HIS A 199 -12.99 -14.05 9.03
CA HIS A 199 -14.09 -14.16 9.98
C HIS A 199 -15.46 -13.90 9.35
N LYS A 200 -15.58 -12.85 8.52
CA LYS A 200 -16.82 -12.54 7.79
C LYS A 200 -17.18 -13.65 6.81
N SER A 201 -16.19 -14.19 6.10
CA SER A 201 -16.37 -15.26 5.12
C SER A 201 -16.87 -16.55 5.77
N ILE A 202 -16.28 -16.94 6.92
CA ILE A 202 -16.72 -18.11 7.70
C ILE A 202 -18.18 -17.94 8.12
N LYS A 203 -18.53 -16.82 8.77
CA LYS A 203 -19.91 -16.56 9.22
C LYS A 203 -20.93 -16.59 8.09
N GLN A 204 -20.59 -16.00 6.94
CA GLN A 204 -21.47 -15.99 5.77
C GLN A 204 -21.70 -17.40 5.25
N ARG A 205 -20.65 -18.22 5.19
CA ARG A 205 -20.74 -19.61 4.73
C ARG A 205 -21.44 -20.54 5.70
N GLU A 206 -21.25 -20.37 7.01
CA GLU A 206 -22.02 -21.10 8.02
C GLU A 206 -23.52 -20.85 7.83
N LYS A 207 -23.90 -19.60 7.55
CA LYS A 207 -25.29 -19.23 7.24
C LYS A 207 -25.77 -19.90 5.95
N GLU A 208 -25.01 -19.82 4.86
CA GLU A 208 -25.35 -20.46 3.58
C GLU A 208 -25.49 -21.98 3.72
N LEU A 209 -24.57 -22.64 4.42
CA LEU A 209 -24.64 -24.07 4.72
C LEU A 209 -25.92 -24.41 5.51
N SER A 210 -26.27 -23.60 6.52
CA SER A 210 -27.51 -23.80 7.28
C SER A 210 -28.77 -23.69 6.42
N GLU A 211 -28.76 -22.80 5.41
CA GLU A 211 -29.86 -22.62 4.48
C GLU A 211 -29.92 -23.75 3.44
N VAL A 212 -28.78 -24.20 2.93
CA VAL A 212 -28.68 -25.38 2.05
C VAL A 212 -29.18 -26.61 2.81
N LEU A 213 -28.76 -26.84 4.05
CA LEU A 213 -29.25 -27.95 4.88
C LEU A 213 -30.77 -27.91 5.07
N LYS A 214 -31.34 -26.71 5.26
CA LYS A 214 -32.79 -26.52 5.35
C LYS A 214 -33.52 -26.79 4.03
N LYS A 215 -32.91 -26.48 2.88
CA LYS A 215 -33.52 -26.62 1.55
C LYS A 215 -33.25 -27.96 0.85
N ALA A 216 -32.12 -28.61 1.13
CA ALA A 216 -31.58 -29.69 0.30
C ALA A 216 -32.18 -31.07 0.59
N GLY A 217 -32.69 -31.32 1.81
CA GLY A 217 -33.43 -32.54 2.15
C GLY A 217 -32.79 -33.87 1.68
N LEU A 218 -33.57 -34.96 1.69
CA LEU A 218 -33.14 -36.30 1.24
C LEU A 218 -32.75 -36.35 -0.26
N VAL A 219 -33.29 -35.46 -1.09
CA VAL A 219 -33.20 -35.54 -2.56
C VAL A 219 -31.77 -35.34 -3.08
N ASN A 220 -31.03 -34.38 -2.52
CA ASN A 220 -29.63 -34.17 -2.88
C ASN A 220 -28.70 -35.32 -2.46
N LYS A 221 -28.98 -35.96 -1.31
CA LYS A 221 -28.23 -37.14 -0.84
C LYS A 221 -28.48 -38.39 -1.67
N ILE A 222 -29.71 -38.57 -2.15
CA ILE A 222 -30.04 -39.70 -3.05
C ILE A 222 -29.37 -39.50 -4.42
N TRP A 223 -29.38 -38.29 -4.95
CA TRP A 223 -28.79 -38.01 -6.27
C TRP A 223 -27.26 -38.15 -6.26
N SER A 224 -26.59 -37.74 -5.17
CA SER A 224 -25.14 -37.95 -5.00
C SER A 224 -24.76 -39.41 -4.89
N LEU A 225 -25.55 -40.22 -4.16
CA LEU A 225 -25.37 -41.68 -4.07
C LEU A 225 -25.48 -42.36 -5.44
N ILE A 226 -26.43 -41.92 -6.27
CA ILE A 226 -26.63 -42.47 -7.63
C ILE A 226 -25.47 -42.09 -8.57
N THR A 227 -24.97 -40.85 -8.47
CA THR A 227 -23.96 -40.33 -9.41
C THR A 227 -22.53 -40.44 -8.93
N ARG A 228 -22.30 -40.95 -7.72
CA ARG A 228 -20.99 -41.08 -7.06
C ARG A 228 -20.20 -39.78 -6.98
N LYS A 229 -20.87 -38.62 -7.07
CA LYS A 229 -20.26 -37.30 -6.88
C LYS A 229 -20.52 -36.82 -5.45
N PRO A 230 -19.59 -36.07 -4.83
CA PRO A 230 -19.85 -35.47 -3.53
C PRO A 230 -21.06 -34.54 -3.61
N ASP A 231 -21.97 -34.64 -2.65
CA ASP A 231 -23.14 -33.78 -2.58
C ASP A 231 -22.76 -32.34 -2.22
N ALA A 232 -23.67 -31.40 -2.48
CA ALA A 232 -23.46 -29.98 -2.22
C ALA A 232 -23.16 -29.66 -0.75
N GLU A 233 -23.67 -30.45 0.21
CA GLU A 233 -23.36 -30.29 1.63
C GLU A 233 -21.91 -30.71 1.90
N SER A 234 -21.46 -31.83 1.34
CA SER A 234 -20.07 -32.32 1.47
C SER A 234 -19.05 -31.36 0.86
N ILE A 235 -19.32 -30.81 -0.33
CA ILE A 235 -18.45 -29.79 -0.95
C ILE A 235 -18.42 -28.54 -0.08
N ALA A 236 -19.57 -28.03 0.35
CA ALA A 236 -19.64 -26.83 1.18
C ALA A 236 -18.91 -26.99 2.53
N ARG A 237 -18.99 -28.17 3.16
CA ARG A 237 -18.24 -28.50 4.38
C ARG A 237 -16.74 -28.49 4.14
N ALA A 238 -16.25 -29.12 3.07
CA ALA A 238 -14.82 -29.18 2.77
C ALA A 238 -14.21 -27.78 2.58
N ILE A 239 -14.89 -26.87 1.87
CA ILE A 239 -14.39 -25.50 1.69
C ILE A 239 -14.55 -24.67 3.00
N LEU A 240 -15.52 -24.99 3.86
CA LEU A 240 -15.64 -24.37 5.20
C LEU A 240 -14.48 -24.80 6.10
N GLU A 241 -14.11 -26.08 6.10
CA GLU A 241 -12.96 -26.61 6.83
C GLU A 241 -11.65 -25.96 6.38
N GLU A 242 -11.44 -25.81 5.06
CA GLU A 242 -10.29 -25.09 4.52
C GLU A 242 -10.22 -23.64 5.02
N LYS A 243 -11.35 -22.93 5.02
CA LYS A 243 -11.42 -21.54 5.52
C LYS A 243 -11.22 -21.43 7.03
N ASN A 244 -11.73 -22.39 7.80
CA ASN A 244 -11.49 -22.46 9.23
C ASN A 244 -10.00 -22.67 9.52
N LYS A 245 -9.31 -23.49 8.73
CA LYS A 245 -7.86 -23.68 8.84
C LYS A 245 -7.08 -22.38 8.55
N ASP A 246 -7.45 -21.64 7.50
CA ASP A 246 -6.87 -20.32 7.24
C ASP A 246 -7.06 -19.36 8.43
N TYR A 247 -8.26 -19.36 9.01
CA TYR A 247 -8.59 -18.53 10.17
C TYR A 247 -7.85 -18.95 11.45
N GLU A 248 -7.68 -20.25 11.70
CA GLU A 248 -6.90 -20.76 12.82
C GLU A 248 -5.44 -20.31 12.73
N ILE A 249 -4.83 -20.39 11.53
CA ILE A 249 -3.48 -19.88 11.30
C ILE A 249 -3.42 -18.37 11.56
N LEU A 250 -4.35 -17.59 11.03
CA LEU A 250 -4.41 -16.14 11.28
C LEU A 250 -4.62 -15.80 12.76
N SER A 251 -5.39 -16.62 13.48
CA SER A 251 -5.66 -16.45 14.91
C SER A 251 -4.42 -16.71 15.77
N GLN A 252 -3.47 -17.54 15.32
CA GLN A 252 -2.18 -17.70 16.00
C GLN A 252 -1.36 -16.40 16.01
N PHE A 253 -1.53 -15.55 14.99
CA PHE A 253 -0.84 -14.26 14.91
C PHE A 253 -1.54 -13.14 15.67
N GLU A 254 -2.78 -13.34 16.14
CA GLU A 254 -3.58 -12.33 16.84
C GLU A 254 -2.85 -11.64 18.00
N PRO A 255 -2.15 -12.36 18.90
CA PRO A 255 -1.42 -11.73 20.00
C PRO A 255 -0.28 -10.82 19.52
N HIS A 256 0.16 -10.95 18.27
CA HIS A 256 1.27 -10.22 17.68
C HIS A 256 0.84 -9.07 16.77
N ILE A 257 -0.38 -9.09 16.21
CA ILE A 257 -0.89 -8.04 15.32
C ILE A 257 -0.97 -6.70 16.05
N GLU A 258 -1.61 -6.65 17.23
CA GLU A 258 -1.83 -5.39 17.95
C GLU A 258 -0.53 -4.77 18.49
N PRO A 259 0.41 -5.53 19.08
CA PRO A 259 1.72 -4.97 19.46
C PRO A 259 2.51 -4.44 18.26
N LEU A 260 2.46 -5.13 17.12
CA LEU A 260 3.17 -4.73 15.92
C LEU A 260 2.59 -3.44 15.32
N LEU A 261 1.25 -3.32 15.27
CA LEU A 261 0.58 -2.08 14.89
C LEU A 261 0.85 -0.96 15.88
N THR A 262 0.79 -1.23 17.20
CA THR A 262 1.09 -0.25 18.24
C THR A 262 2.49 0.31 18.06
N LYS A 263 3.48 -0.56 17.81
CA LYS A 263 4.86 -0.16 17.55
C LYS A 263 4.97 0.68 16.28
N ALA A 264 4.30 0.28 15.20
CA ALA A 264 4.28 1.05 13.95
C ALA A 264 3.72 2.47 14.16
N LEU A 265 2.61 2.59 14.90
CA LEU A 265 1.89 3.84 15.15
C LEU A 265 2.64 4.85 16.03
N GLU A 266 3.75 4.46 16.68
CA GLU A 266 4.66 5.41 17.31
C GLU A 266 5.26 6.41 16.31
N ARG A 267 5.38 6.01 15.03
CA ARG A 267 6.00 6.82 13.96
C ARG A 267 5.10 7.03 12.75
N VAL A 268 4.28 6.04 12.41
CA VAL A 268 3.35 6.15 11.27
C VAL A 268 2.15 7.01 11.65
N ARG A 269 1.94 8.10 10.92
CA ARG A 269 0.73 8.91 11.05
C ARG A 269 -0.36 8.32 10.16
N ARG A 270 -1.50 7.95 10.74
CA ARG A 270 -2.62 7.40 9.98
C ARG A 270 -3.27 8.48 9.12
N ILE A 271 -3.68 8.07 7.94
CA ILE A 271 -4.54 8.84 7.05
C ILE A 271 -5.98 8.51 7.45
N ALA A 272 -6.53 9.27 8.39
CA ALA A 272 -7.92 9.22 8.84
C ALA A 272 -8.64 10.48 8.39
#